data_AF-A0A6N9YMR8-F1
#
_entry.id   AF-A0A6N9YMR8-F1
#
_cell.length_a   1.000
_cell.length_b   1.000
_cell.length_c   1.000
_cell.angle_alpha   90.00
_cell.angle_beta   90.00
_cell.angle_gamma   90.00
#
_symmetry.space_group_name_H-M   'P 1'
#
loop_
_entity.id
_entity.type
_entity.pdbx_description
1 polymer ?
#
loop_
_entity_poly.entity_id
_entity_poly.type
_entity_poly.pdbx_seq_one_letter_code
_entity_poly.pdbx_strand_id
1 'polypeptide(L)' 'MSAEREELARLVWEIPDEQVPHALAEMRKHIRPAHGRPWPPAWFGSAPGDGNAIGARSEEYLTDGFGEQQ' A
#
# COMPACT_ATOMS: atom_id res chain seq x y z
N MET A 1 10.57 -5.44 13.57
CA MET A 1 9.13 -5.49 13.21
C MET A 1 8.37 -4.84 14.36
N SER A 2 7.06 -4.57 14.25
CA SER A 2 6.30 -4.19 15.46
C SER A 2 6.04 -5.45 16.31
N ALA A 3 5.90 -5.28 17.62
CA ALA A 3 5.64 -6.40 18.54
C ALA A 3 4.38 -7.19 18.15
N GLU A 4 3.35 -6.50 17.66
CA GLU A 4 2.11 -7.10 17.19
C GLU A 4 2.30 -7.97 15.93
N ARG A 5 3.22 -7.57 15.03
CA ARG A 5 3.54 -8.36 13.84
C ARG A 5 4.32 -9.63 14.20
N GLU A 6 5.22 -9.54 15.18
CA GLU A 6 5.99 -10.69 15.66
C GLU A 6 5.08 -11.70 16.38
N GLU A 7 4.12 -11.21 17.19
CA GLU A 7 3.13 -12.04 17.85
C GLU A 7 2.22 -12.76 16.83
N LEU A 8 1.72 -12.05 15.82
CA LEU A 8 0.91 -12.66 14.78
C LEU A 8 1.67 -13.76 14.03
N ALA A 9 2.96 -13.53 13.73
CA ALA A 9 3.79 -14.53 13.07
C ALA A 9 3.95 -15.79 13.94
N ARG A 10 4.09 -15.64 15.26
CA ARG A 10 4.16 -16.78 16.19
C ARG A 10 2.85 -17.58 16.19
N LEU A 11 1.72 -16.89 16.31
CA LEU A 11 0.40 -17.54 16.32
C LEU A 11 0.15 -18.35 15.05
N VAL A 12 0.58 -17.86 13.87
CA VAL A 12 0.43 -18.60 12.60
C VAL A 12 1.12 -19.98 12.65
N TRP A 13 2.25 -20.10 13.35
CA TRP A 13 2.95 -21.38 13.49
C TRP A 13 2.32 -22.34 14.51
N GLU A 14 1.49 -21.82 15.42
CA GLU A 14 0.84 -22.61 16.48
C GLU A 14 -0.58 -23.07 16.08
N ILE A 15 -1.13 -22.57 14.97
CA ILE A 15 -2.46 -22.95 14.48
C ILE A 15 -2.44 -24.42 14.02
N PRO A 16 -3.38 -25.26 14.50
CA PRO A 16 -3.54 -26.62 13.98
C PRO A 16 -3.92 -26.63 12.49
N ASP A 17 -3.37 -27.58 11.73
CA ASP A 17 -3.53 -27.68 10.27
C ASP A 17 -5.00 -27.66 9.82
N GLU A 18 -5.90 -28.29 10.59
CA GLU A 18 -7.33 -28.33 10.31
C GLU A 18 -8.02 -26.96 10.45
N GLN A 19 -7.44 -26.04 11.21
CA GLN A 19 -7.94 -24.68 11.42
C GLN A 19 -7.32 -23.66 10.47
N VAL A 20 -6.20 -23.99 9.81
CA VAL A 20 -5.52 -23.11 8.84
C VAL A 20 -6.46 -22.59 7.75
N PRO A 21 -7.33 -23.40 7.10
CA PRO A 21 -8.24 -22.89 6.07
C PRO A 21 -9.21 -21.82 6.58
N HIS A 22 -9.69 -21.97 7.82
CA HIS A 22 -10.59 -21.00 8.44
C HIS A 22 -9.86 -19.70 8.81
N ALA A 23 -8.69 -19.80 9.45
CA ALA A 23 -7.87 -18.64 9.80
C ALA A 23 -7.46 -17.83 8.55
N LEU A 24 -7.10 -18.51 7.46
CA LEU A 24 -6.80 -17.87 6.17
C LEU A 24 -8.01 -17.12 5.60
N ALA A 25 -9.23 -17.69 5.71
CA ALA A 25 -10.44 -17.04 5.23
C ALA A 25 -10.71 -15.73 6.00
N GLU A 26 -10.57 -15.73 7.33
CA GLU A 26 -10.76 -14.53 8.15
C GLU A 26 -9.70 -13.47 7.84
N MET A 27 -8.42 -13.83 7.80
CA MET A 27 -7.34 -12.87 7.48
C MET A 27 -7.51 -12.25 6.09
N ARG A 28 -7.95 -13.05 5.10
CA ARG A 28 -8.21 -12.53 3.75
C ARG A 28 -9.32 -11.47 3.73
N LYS A 29 -10.32 -11.55 4.60
CA LYS A 29 -11.36 -10.50 4.73
C LYS A 29 -10.77 -9.18 5.22
N HIS A 30 -9.74 -9.20 6.07
CA HIS A 30 -9.09 -7.98 6.56
C HIS A 30 -8.12 -7.36 5.53
N ILE A 31 -7.56 -8.19 4.64
CA ILE A 31 -6.63 -7.73 3.60
C ILE A 31 -7.36 -7.23 2.35
N ARG A 32 -8.49 -7.84 1.97
CA ARG A 32 -9.27 -7.46 0.78
C ARG A 32 -9.72 -5.98 0.73
N PRO A 33 -10.06 -5.30 1.84
CA PRO A 33 -10.31 -3.86 1.87
C PRO A 33 -9.15 -3.03 1.29
N ALA A 34 -7.89 -3.47 1.46
CA ALA A 34 -6.72 -2.81 0.89
C ALA A 34 -6.59 -3.02 -0.63
N HIS A 35 -7.16 -4.10 -1.18
CA HIS A 35 -7.13 -4.42 -2.62
C HIS A 35 -8.39 -3.99 -3.38
N GLY A 36 -9.45 -3.56 -2.69
CA GLY A 36 -10.70 -3.09 -3.31
C GLY A 36 -10.58 -1.74 -4.02
N ARG A 37 -9.47 -1.02 -3.80
CA ARG A 37 -9.06 0.14 -4.60
C ARG A 37 -7.77 -0.22 -5.31
N PRO A 38 -7.73 -0.29 -6.65
CA PRO A 38 -6.47 -0.51 -7.35
C PRO A 38 -5.50 0.60 -6.96
N TRP A 39 -4.31 0.20 -6.53
CA TRP A 39 -3.14 1.07 -6.51
C TRP A 39 -2.31 0.77 -7.76
N PRO A 40 -1.89 1.79 -8.53
CA PRO A 40 -2.22 3.19 -8.32
C PRO A 40 -3.70 3.50 -8.63
N PRO A 41 -4.35 4.44 -7.90
CA PRO A 41 -5.70 4.90 -8.20
C PRO A 41 -5.81 5.41 -9.64
N ALA A 42 -7.00 5.38 -10.24
CA ALA A 42 -7.19 5.82 -11.63
C ALA A 42 -6.75 7.29 -11.90
N TRP A 43 -6.71 8.13 -10.87
CA TRP A 43 -6.24 9.52 -10.95
C TRP A 43 -4.73 9.67 -10.76
N PHE A 44 -4.03 8.63 -10.30
CA PHE A 44 -2.59 8.69 -10.06
C PHE A 44 -1.84 8.75 -11.38
N GLY A 45 -1.03 9.80 -11.57
CA GLY A 45 -0.37 10.11 -12.85
C GLY A 45 -1.25 10.86 -13.85
N SER A 46 -2.52 11.14 -13.52
CA SER A 46 -3.36 12.01 -14.33
C SER A 46 -3.12 13.47 -13.93
N ALA A 47 -2.52 14.26 -14.80
CA ALA A 47 -2.46 15.72 -14.68
C ALA A 47 -3.43 16.33 -15.71
N PRO A 48 -4.24 17.35 -15.35
CA PRO A 48 -4.98 18.11 -16.35
C PRO A 48 -4.00 18.81 -17.30
N GLY A 49 -3.92 18.38 -18.56
CA GLY A 49 -2.97 18.91 -19.55
C GLY A 49 -2.57 17.87 -20.61
N ASP A 50 -1.74 18.26 -21.58
CA ASP A 50 -1.29 17.43 -22.71
C ASP A 50 -0.26 16.33 -22.34
N GLY A 51 -0.10 16.03 -21.05
CA GLY A 51 0.74 14.95 -20.53
C GLY A 51 2.25 15.16 -20.68
N ASN A 52 2.71 16.26 -21.31
CA ASN A 52 4.11 16.41 -21.68
C ASN A 52 4.87 17.47 -20.85
N ALA A 53 4.17 18.38 -20.18
CA ALA A 53 4.81 19.50 -19.47
C ALA A 53 5.38 19.15 -18.08
N ILE A 54 4.74 18.24 -17.33
CA ILE A 54 5.12 17.93 -15.93
C ILE A 54 6.32 16.96 -15.87
N GLY A 55 6.34 15.93 -16.74
CA GLY A 55 7.44 14.96 -16.78
C GLY A 55 8.75 15.56 -17.28
N ALA A 56 8.69 16.51 -18.22
CA ALA A 56 9.87 17.15 -18.81
C ALA A 56 10.60 18.11 -17.86
N ARG A 57 9.95 18.52 -16.77
CA ARG A 57 10.50 19.44 -15.75
C ARG A 57 10.60 18.80 -14.36
N SER A 58 10.56 17.47 -14.27
CA SER A 58 10.56 16.76 -12.99
C SER A 58 11.77 17.13 -12.12
N GLU A 59 12.94 17.31 -12.73
CA GLU A 59 14.17 17.70 -12.03
C GLU A 59 14.08 19.13 -11.46
N GLU A 60 13.46 20.06 -12.18
CA GLU A 60 13.26 21.45 -11.72
C GLU A 60 12.32 21.50 -10.51
N TYR A 61 11.22 20.73 -10.54
CA TYR A 61 10.27 20.63 -9.42
C TYR A 61 10.80 19.85 -8.20
N LEU A 62 11.73 18.92 -8.40
CA LEU A 62 12.35 18.14 -7.34
C LEU A 62 13.51 18.89 -6.65
N THR A 63 14.12 19.85 -7.34
CA THR A 63 15.26 20.62 -6.84
C THR A 63 14.86 21.59 -5.73
N ASP A 64 13.63 22.11 -5.75
CA ASP A 64 13.11 23.05 -4.75
C ASP A 64 12.73 22.40 -3.40
N GLY A 65 12.99 21.09 -3.23
CA GLY A 65 12.77 20.38 -1.97
C GLY A 65 11.28 20.10 -1.70
N PHE A 66 10.92 18.82 -1.66
CA PHE A 66 9.61 18.43 -1.15
C PHE A 66 9.48 18.81 0.34
N GLY A 67 8.74 19.87 0.66
CA GLY A 67 8.19 20.09 2.01
C GLY A 67 8.53 21.37 2.78
N GLU A 68 8.89 22.49 2.15
CA GLU A 68 9.26 23.73 2.87
C GLU A 68 8.19 24.84 2.92
N GLN A 69 6.90 24.55 2.71
CA GLN A 69 5.84 25.53 3.04
C GLN A 69 4.62 24.82 3.66
N GLN A 70 4.56 24.87 4.99
CA GLN A 70 3.29 24.96 5.74
C GLN A 70 3.01 26.44 6.00
#